data_AF-A0A0C1ED47-F1
#
_entry.id   AF-A0A0C1ED47-F1
#
_cell.length_a   1.000
_cell.length_b   1.000
_cell.length_c   1.000
_cell.angle_alpha   90.00
_cell.angle_beta   90.00
_cell.angle_gamma   90.00
#
_symmetry.space_group_name_H-M   'P 1'
#
loop_
_entity.id
_entity.type
_entity.pdbx_description
1 polymer ?
#
loop_
_entity_poly.entity_id
_entity_poly.type
_entity_poly.pdbx_seq_one_letter_code
_entity_poly.pdbx_strand_id
1 'polypeptide(L)'
;MQSLTDVQNTAFMAIGPSRIAALSLLALVQDQADPAASGPKAVLDLSVQRITAAYNMLDGELNGLLADCGYSLPEPLAGKRQACLDALGPLHRAVSQPQGGTLEQVRAIPGLAELCLYRLEPEISAFLKDMVQTLRDAQLQREEDREQSMKATIASAEGVGRNIKFISFNASIEAARIGEMGKGFAVIATEIRELSGKTQHLLEEISGYLKH
;
A
#
# COMPACT_ATOMS: atom_id res chain seq x y z
N MET A 1 -5.97 6.32 6.43
CA MET A 1 -5.27 5.05 6.12
C MET A 1 -4.38 5.32 4.93
N GLN A 2 -3.09 5.00 5.02
CA GLN A 2 -2.23 4.98 3.84
C GLN A 2 -2.71 3.84 2.91
N SER A 3 -2.67 4.05 1.60
CA SER A 3 -2.94 3.00 0.61
C SER A 3 -1.67 2.15 0.40
N LEU A 4 -1.79 0.91 -0.10
CA LEU A 4 -0.57 0.17 -0.48
C LEU A 4 0.17 0.86 -1.63
N THR A 5 -0.51 1.68 -2.42
CA THR A 5 0.12 2.55 -3.44
C THR A 5 1.02 3.60 -2.79
N ASP A 6 0.61 4.19 -1.67
CA ASP A 6 1.45 5.13 -0.92
C ASP A 6 2.68 4.41 -0.35
N VAL A 7 2.47 3.23 0.27
CA VAL A 7 3.56 2.40 0.79
C VAL A 7 4.54 2.02 -0.32
N GLN A 8 4.02 1.59 -1.47
CA GLN A 8 4.81 1.27 -2.66
C GLN A 8 5.67 2.46 -3.09
N ASN A 9 5.09 3.65 -3.19
CA ASN A 9 5.80 4.86 -3.61
C ASN A 9 6.89 5.25 -2.62
N THR A 10 6.58 5.24 -1.32
CA THR A 10 7.54 5.55 -0.26
C THR A 10 8.71 4.57 -0.27
N ALA A 11 8.43 3.26 -0.35
CA ALA A 11 9.46 2.23 -0.39
C ALA A 11 10.32 2.35 -1.66
N PHE A 12 9.71 2.57 -2.82
CA PHE A 12 10.43 2.75 -4.08
C PHE A 12 11.39 3.95 -4.03
N MET A 13 10.94 5.09 -3.49
CA MET A 13 11.75 6.31 -3.37
C MET A 13 12.90 6.17 -2.38
N ALA A 14 12.73 5.40 -1.31
CA ALA A 14 13.80 5.12 -0.36
C ALA A 14 14.85 4.14 -0.92
N ILE A 15 14.39 3.07 -1.58
CA ILE A 15 15.26 1.94 -1.95
C ILE A 15 15.92 2.17 -3.31
N GLY A 16 15.20 2.68 -4.31
CA GLY A 16 15.67 2.82 -5.70
C GLY A 16 16.99 3.60 -5.87
N PRO A 17 17.20 4.74 -5.18
CA PRO A 17 18.43 5.53 -5.27
C PRO A 17 19.69 4.85 -4.71
N SER A 18 19.56 3.77 -3.92
CA SER A 18 20.70 3.08 -3.30
C SER A 18 21.69 2.51 -4.33
N ARG A 19 21.21 2.09 -5.49
CA ARG A 19 22.06 1.57 -6.59
C ARG A 19 23.05 2.64 -7.08
N ILE A 20 22.55 3.84 -7.34
CA ILE A 20 23.38 4.97 -7.77
C ILE A 20 24.33 5.38 -6.64
N ALA A 21 23.82 5.43 -5.40
CA ALA A 21 24.66 5.74 -4.24
C ALA A 21 25.82 4.75 -4.05
N ALA A 22 25.58 3.45 -4.25
CA ALA A 22 26.61 2.41 -4.18
C ALA A 22 27.69 2.60 -5.25
N LEU A 23 27.29 2.95 -6.49
CA LEU A 23 28.23 3.26 -7.57
C LEU A 23 28.99 4.57 -7.31
N SER A 24 28.34 5.59 -6.75
CA SER A 24 28.99 6.84 -6.34
C SER A 24 30.05 6.58 -5.25
N LEU A 25 29.75 5.74 -4.27
CA LEU A 25 30.73 5.34 -3.25
C LEU A 25 31.90 4.57 -3.86
N LEU A 26 31.64 3.65 -4.79
CA LEU A 26 32.70 2.93 -5.51
C LEU A 26 33.61 3.90 -6.27
N ALA A 27 33.03 4.86 -7.01
CA ALA A 27 33.77 5.86 -7.74
C ALA A 27 34.64 6.73 -6.82
N LEU A 28 34.08 7.22 -5.70
CA LEU A 28 34.81 8.01 -4.71
C LEU A 28 35.97 7.24 -4.06
N VAL A 29 35.84 5.92 -3.90
CA VAL A 29 36.90 5.07 -3.35
C VAL A 29 38.03 4.83 -4.37
N GLN A 30 37.69 4.78 -5.67
CA GLN A 30 38.63 4.58 -6.77
C GLN A 30 39.36 5.86 -7.16
N ASP A 31 38.73 7.02 -6.98
CA ASP A 31 39.31 8.31 -7.34
C ASP A 31 40.39 8.72 -6.32
N GLN A 32 41.60 9.01 -6.80
CA GLN A 32 42.71 9.58 -6.00
C GLN A 32 42.78 11.12 -6.16
N ALA A 33 41.66 11.78 -6.46
CA ALA A 33 41.67 13.18 -6.86
C ALA A 33 41.71 14.20 -5.71
N ASP A 34 42.26 15.36 -6.06
CA ASP A 34 42.73 16.51 -5.29
C ASP A 34 41.82 16.94 -4.10
N PRO A 35 42.36 17.06 -2.86
CA PRO A 35 41.62 17.49 -1.67
C PRO A 35 41.01 18.91 -1.74
N ALA A 36 41.28 19.69 -2.80
CA ALA A 36 40.76 21.04 -2.99
C ALA A 36 39.37 21.14 -3.68
N ALA A 37 38.82 20.04 -4.21
CA ALA A 37 37.48 20.07 -4.82
C ALA A 37 36.38 20.06 -3.74
N SER A 38 35.42 20.98 -3.81
CA SER A 38 34.28 21.08 -2.89
C SER A 38 33.12 20.10 -3.19
N GLY A 39 33.25 19.26 -4.24
CA GLY A 39 32.25 18.28 -4.68
C GLY A 39 32.23 16.89 -4.01
N PRO A 40 33.37 16.29 -3.58
CA PRO A 40 33.41 14.91 -3.08
C PRO A 40 32.60 14.68 -1.78
N LYS A 41 32.57 15.67 -0.89
CA LYS A 41 31.89 15.55 0.41
C LYS A 41 30.36 15.51 0.28
N ALA A 42 29.77 16.39 -0.53
CA ALA A 42 28.32 16.41 -0.72
C ALA A 42 27.81 15.12 -1.40
N VAL A 43 28.58 14.57 -2.35
CA VAL A 43 28.26 13.28 -2.99
C VAL A 43 28.38 12.13 -1.98
N LEU A 44 29.40 12.15 -1.13
CA LEU A 44 29.57 11.17 -0.05
C LEU A 44 28.38 11.23 0.91
N ASP A 45 28.06 12.39 1.47
CA ASP A 45 26.98 12.58 2.45
C ASP A 45 25.63 12.11 1.86
N LEU A 46 25.32 12.48 0.62
CA LEU A 46 24.10 12.03 -0.06
C LEU A 46 24.09 10.52 -0.31
N SER A 47 25.24 9.93 -0.64
CA SER A 47 25.34 8.49 -0.87
C SER A 47 25.15 7.71 0.44
N VAL A 48 25.76 8.17 1.52
CA VAL A 48 25.55 7.63 2.88
C VAL A 48 24.07 7.68 3.23
N GLN A 49 23.43 8.85 3.09
CA GLN A 49 22.01 9.02 3.38
C GLN A 49 21.13 8.04 2.60
N ARG A 50 21.39 7.85 1.30
CA ARG A 50 20.60 6.95 0.44
C ARG A 50 20.80 5.47 0.79
N ILE A 51 22.02 5.06 1.12
CA ILE A 51 22.30 3.68 1.55
C ILE A 51 21.59 3.40 2.89
N THR A 52 21.70 4.31 3.85
CA THR A 52 21.06 4.18 5.16
C THR A 52 19.53 4.16 5.04
N ALA A 53 18.94 5.08 4.26
CA ALA A 53 17.50 5.12 4.03
C ALA A 53 16.98 3.84 3.38
N ALA A 54 17.68 3.32 2.37
CA ALA A 54 17.29 2.07 1.72
C ALA A 54 17.38 0.87 2.68
N TYR A 55 18.45 0.79 3.48
CA TYR A 55 18.62 -0.29 4.44
C TYR A 55 17.52 -0.26 5.51
N ASN A 56 17.26 0.89 6.13
CA ASN A 56 16.22 1.03 7.15
C ASN A 56 14.82 0.71 6.60
N MET A 57 14.53 1.18 5.38
CA MET A 57 13.29 0.86 4.69
C MET A 57 13.11 -0.65 4.52
N LEU A 58 14.16 -1.34 4.05
CA LEU A 58 14.13 -2.78 3.85
C LEU A 58 14.10 -3.56 5.16
N ASP A 59 14.77 -3.10 6.22
CA ASP A 59 14.98 -3.85 7.47
C ASP A 59 13.71 -3.89 8.31
N GLY A 60 13.02 -2.75 8.45
CA GLY A 60 11.86 -2.63 9.34
C GLY A 60 10.74 -1.71 8.86
N GLU A 61 11.04 -0.55 8.27
CA GLU A 61 10.01 0.47 8.01
C GLU A 61 8.95 -0.03 7.02
N LEU A 62 9.35 -0.77 5.98
CA LEU A 62 8.42 -1.36 5.02
C LEU A 62 7.41 -2.30 5.70
N ASN A 63 7.86 -3.13 6.64
CA ASN A 63 6.96 -4.05 7.35
C ASN A 63 5.96 -3.29 8.22
N GLY A 64 6.40 -2.20 8.87
CA GLY A 64 5.51 -1.32 9.63
C GLY A 64 4.43 -0.68 8.75
N LEU A 65 4.84 -0.08 7.63
CA LEU A 65 3.93 0.55 6.67
C LEU A 65 2.91 -0.44 6.09
N LEU A 66 3.33 -1.68 5.81
CA LEU A 66 2.43 -2.73 5.32
C LEU A 66 1.49 -3.23 6.42
N ALA A 67 1.97 -3.34 7.67
CA ALA A 67 1.15 -3.75 8.81
C ALA A 67 0.04 -2.74 9.11
N ASP A 68 0.31 -1.43 8.98
CA ASP A 68 -0.70 -0.36 9.11
C ASP A 68 -1.80 -0.47 8.04
N CYS A 69 -1.49 -1.12 6.91
CA CYS A 69 -2.44 -1.43 5.84
C CYS A 69 -3.08 -2.83 5.98
N GLY A 70 -2.80 -3.56 7.07
CA GLY A 70 -3.24 -4.95 7.26
C GLY A 70 -2.72 -5.90 6.18
N TYR A 71 -1.51 -5.64 5.66
CA TYR A 71 -0.87 -6.44 4.61
C TYR A 71 0.46 -7.00 5.10
N SER A 72 0.86 -8.15 4.57
CA SER A 72 2.17 -8.76 4.82
C SER A 72 2.78 -9.23 3.52
N LEU A 73 4.10 -9.12 3.40
CA LEU A 73 4.81 -9.54 2.19
C LEU A 73 4.69 -11.07 2.00
N PRO A 74 4.32 -11.54 0.79
CA PRO A 74 4.41 -12.95 0.46
C PRO A 74 5.84 -13.49 0.60
N GLU A 75 5.99 -14.77 0.94
CA GLU A 75 7.32 -15.39 1.15
C GLU A 75 8.33 -15.15 0.01
N PRO A 76 7.97 -15.28 -1.29
CA PRO A 76 8.91 -15.02 -2.37
C PRO A 76 9.47 -13.60 -2.36
N LEU A 77 8.62 -12.61 -2.05
CA LEU A 77 9.01 -11.21 -2.00
C LEU A 77 9.77 -10.88 -0.72
N ALA A 78 9.42 -11.51 0.40
CA ALA A 78 10.18 -11.43 1.65
C ALA A 78 11.60 -12.00 1.48
N GLY A 79 11.78 -13.07 0.72
CA GLY A 79 13.09 -13.62 0.37
C GLY A 79 13.93 -12.65 -0.46
N LYS A 80 13.34 -12.00 -1.46
CA LYS A 80 14.01 -10.95 -2.26
C LYS A 80 14.39 -9.72 -1.42
N ARG A 81 13.53 -9.32 -0.48
CA ARG A 81 13.83 -8.27 0.50
C ARG A 81 15.06 -8.63 1.33
N GLN A 82 15.14 -9.88 1.79
CA GLN A 82 16.30 -10.36 2.56
C GLN A 82 17.58 -10.36 1.71
N ALA A 83 17.51 -10.80 0.45
CA ALA A 83 18.66 -10.73 -0.45
C ALA A 83 19.16 -9.28 -0.67
N CYS A 84 18.23 -8.31 -0.74
CA CYS A 84 18.58 -6.89 -0.77
C CYS A 84 19.28 -6.42 0.52
N LEU A 85 18.81 -6.84 1.69
CA LEU A 85 19.46 -6.56 2.98
C LEU A 85 20.86 -7.16 3.04
N ASP A 86 21.03 -8.39 2.58
CA ASP A 86 22.32 -9.08 2.56
C ASP A 86 23.32 -8.38 1.59
N ALA A 87 22.82 -7.85 0.46
CA ALA A 87 23.61 -7.08 -0.48
C ALA A 87 23.96 -5.68 0.03
N LEU A 88 23.03 -4.96 0.67
CA LEU A 88 23.27 -3.61 1.21
C LEU A 88 24.02 -3.62 2.55
N GLY A 89 23.94 -4.71 3.32
CA GLY A 89 24.47 -4.80 4.67
C GLY A 89 25.96 -4.45 4.83
N PRO A 90 26.87 -4.89 3.94
CA PRO A 90 28.27 -4.48 3.99
C PRO A 90 28.45 -2.96 3.83
N LEU A 91 27.74 -2.34 2.86
CA LEU A 91 27.79 -0.90 2.63
C LEU A 91 27.19 -0.13 3.80
N HIS A 92 26.00 -0.53 4.27
CA HIS A 92 25.34 0.11 5.40
C HIS A 92 26.23 0.09 6.66
N ARG A 93 26.85 -1.05 6.98
CA ARG A 93 27.78 -1.15 8.11
C ARG A 93 29.01 -0.24 7.95
N ALA A 94 29.53 -0.10 6.74
CA ALA A 94 30.68 0.76 6.47
C ALA A 94 30.34 2.26 6.44
N VAL A 95 29.08 2.64 6.22
CA VAL A 95 28.68 4.06 6.24
C VAL A 95 28.13 4.51 7.59
N SER A 96 27.63 3.58 8.40
CA SER A 96 27.01 3.88 9.70
C SER A 96 27.99 3.83 10.89
N GLN A 97 29.27 3.52 10.67
CA GLN A 97 30.26 3.46 11.75
C GLN A 97 30.80 4.84 12.14
N PRO A 98 30.78 5.21 13.44
CA PRO A 98 31.22 6.54 13.89
C PRO A 98 32.75 6.70 14.02
N GLN A 99 33.54 5.63 13.90
CA GLN A 99 34.99 5.65 14.15
C GLN A 99 35.79 5.36 12.87
N GLY A 100 36.37 6.40 12.26
CA GLY A 100 37.22 6.30 11.05
C GLY A 100 36.68 7.10 9.86
N GLY A 101 37.45 7.18 8.78
CA GLY A 101 36.97 7.80 7.53
C GLY A 101 36.00 6.87 6.81
N THR A 102 34.78 7.35 6.50
CA THR A 102 33.75 6.56 5.79
C THR A 102 34.28 5.92 4.51
N LEU A 103 35.07 6.65 3.71
CA LEU A 103 35.66 6.12 2.48
C LEU A 103 36.70 5.02 2.74
N GLU A 104 37.45 5.08 3.84
CA GLU A 104 38.41 4.04 4.20
C GLU A 104 37.68 2.74 4.58
N GLN A 105 36.58 2.85 5.33
CA GLN A 105 35.76 1.71 5.70
C GLN A 105 35.07 1.07 4.49
N VAL A 106 34.54 1.89 3.58
CA VAL A 106 33.95 1.39 2.32
C VAL A 106 35.03 0.71 1.46
N ARG A 107 36.24 1.29 1.37
CA ARG A 107 37.37 0.69 0.66
C ARG A 107 37.79 -0.66 1.23
N ALA A 108 37.61 -0.87 2.54
CA ALA A 108 37.93 -2.13 3.21
C ALA A 108 36.93 -3.26 2.94
N ILE A 109 35.80 -2.99 2.26
CA ILE A 109 34.81 -4.02 1.91
C ILE A 109 35.41 -5.00 0.89
N PRO A 110 35.51 -6.30 1.21
CA PRO A 110 35.98 -7.31 0.27
C PRO A 110 35.08 -7.38 -0.96
N GLY A 111 35.66 -7.31 -2.15
CA GLY A 111 34.90 -7.39 -3.40
C GLY A 111 33.94 -6.22 -3.62
N LEU A 112 34.22 -5.01 -3.08
CA LEU A 112 33.37 -3.83 -3.22
C LEU A 112 32.88 -3.59 -4.65
N ALA A 113 33.78 -3.68 -5.64
CA ALA A 113 33.43 -3.48 -7.04
C ALA A 113 32.42 -4.54 -7.53
N GLU A 114 32.63 -5.81 -7.18
CA GLU A 114 31.71 -6.90 -7.53
C GLU A 114 30.35 -6.71 -6.86
N LEU A 115 30.34 -6.34 -5.59
CA LEU A 115 29.13 -6.03 -4.83
C LEU A 115 28.30 -4.93 -5.51
N CYS A 116 28.93 -3.78 -5.79
CA CYS A 116 28.22 -2.63 -6.35
C CYS A 116 27.81 -2.83 -7.82
N LEU A 117 28.64 -3.49 -8.64
CA LEU A 117 28.40 -3.62 -10.08
C LEU A 117 27.53 -4.81 -10.46
N TYR A 118 27.65 -5.94 -9.75
CA TYR A 118 27.04 -7.21 -10.18
C TYR A 118 26.05 -7.82 -9.20
N ARG A 119 26.06 -7.43 -7.92
CA ARG A 119 25.12 -7.97 -6.93
C ARG A 119 24.00 -7.00 -6.57
N LEU A 120 24.33 -5.76 -6.26
CA LEU A 120 23.36 -4.83 -5.67
C LEU A 120 22.29 -4.38 -6.66
N GLU A 121 22.66 -4.10 -7.91
CA GLU A 121 21.72 -3.72 -8.96
C GLU A 121 20.65 -4.79 -9.22
N PRO A 122 20.99 -6.06 -9.52
CA PRO A 122 19.97 -7.05 -9.89
C PRO A 122 19.04 -7.38 -8.72
N GLU A 123 19.57 -7.45 -7.48
CA GLU A 123 18.75 -7.74 -6.30
C GLU A 123 17.72 -6.63 -6.05
N ILE A 124 18.18 -5.37 -6.02
CA ILE A 124 17.30 -4.21 -5.80
C ILE A 124 16.28 -4.07 -6.93
N SER A 125 16.71 -4.21 -8.19
CA SER A 125 15.84 -4.13 -9.36
C SER A 125 14.77 -5.23 -9.35
N ALA A 126 15.15 -6.47 -9.05
CA ALA A 126 14.23 -7.60 -8.98
C ALA A 126 13.22 -7.45 -7.83
N PHE A 127 13.68 -7.00 -6.65
CA PHE A 127 12.79 -6.73 -5.52
C PHE A 127 11.79 -5.61 -5.82
N LEU A 128 12.26 -4.46 -6.32
CA LEU A 128 11.39 -3.32 -6.59
C LEU A 128 10.32 -3.63 -7.64
N LYS A 129 10.70 -4.34 -8.71
CA LYS A 129 9.76 -4.75 -9.75
C LYS A 129 8.65 -5.62 -9.17
N ASP A 130 9.01 -6.67 -8.44
CA ASP A 130 8.05 -7.61 -7.89
C ASP A 130 7.22 -7.00 -6.76
N MET A 131 7.80 -6.11 -5.96
CA MET A 131 7.09 -5.36 -4.93
C MET A 131 6.01 -4.48 -5.54
N VAL A 132 6.34 -3.69 -6.56
CA VAL A 132 5.37 -2.83 -7.27
C VAL A 132 4.24 -3.67 -7.85
N GLN A 133 4.56 -4.78 -8.51
CA GLN A 133 3.54 -5.66 -9.07
C GLN A 133 2.65 -6.29 -8.00
N THR A 134 3.26 -6.85 -6.95
CA THR A 134 2.55 -7.54 -5.86
C THR A 134 1.63 -6.61 -5.09
N LEU A 135 2.09 -5.41 -4.74
CA LEU A 135 1.29 -4.44 -4.00
C LEU A 135 0.15 -3.89 -4.85
N ARG A 136 0.38 -3.66 -6.15
CA ARG A 136 -0.66 -3.26 -7.08
C ARG A 136 -1.75 -4.33 -7.22
N ASP A 137 -1.36 -5.58 -7.41
CA ASP A 137 -2.31 -6.69 -7.56
C ASP A 137 -3.11 -6.88 -6.26
N ALA A 138 -2.47 -6.73 -5.10
CA ALA A 138 -3.15 -6.76 -3.81
C ALA A 138 -4.13 -5.59 -3.60
N GLN A 139 -3.87 -4.40 -4.14
CA GLN A 139 -4.82 -3.28 -4.11
C GLN A 139 -6.04 -3.57 -4.99
N LEU A 140 -5.82 -4.02 -6.22
CA LEU A 140 -6.91 -4.36 -7.14
C LEU A 140 -7.83 -5.41 -6.53
N GLN A 141 -7.26 -6.49 -5.96
CA GLN A 141 -8.05 -7.52 -5.30
C GLN A 141 -8.90 -6.96 -4.15
N ARG A 142 -8.34 -6.06 -3.33
CA ARG A 142 -9.08 -5.42 -2.24
C ARG A 142 -10.23 -4.55 -2.75
N GLU A 143 -10.04 -3.88 -3.88
CA GLU A 143 -11.09 -3.07 -4.51
C GLU A 143 -12.21 -3.96 -5.05
N GLU A 144 -11.87 -5.05 -5.74
CA GLU A 144 -12.82 -6.05 -6.23
C GLU A 144 -13.63 -6.69 -5.09
N ASP A 145 -12.96 -7.13 -4.03
CA ASP A 145 -13.61 -7.73 -2.85
C ASP A 145 -14.56 -6.74 -2.18
N ARG A 146 -14.15 -5.46 -2.07
CA ARG A 146 -14.97 -4.39 -1.50
C ARG A 146 -16.19 -4.12 -2.37
N GLU A 147 -16.03 -4.08 -3.69
CA GLU A 147 -17.13 -3.90 -4.63
C GLU A 147 -18.14 -5.05 -4.52
N GLN A 148 -17.65 -6.29 -4.45
CA GLN A 148 -18.51 -7.47 -4.33
C GLN A 148 -19.25 -7.50 -2.98
N SER A 149 -18.59 -7.16 -1.89
CA SER A 149 -19.24 -7.01 -0.57
C SER A 149 -20.30 -5.91 -0.58
N MET A 150 -20.05 -4.80 -1.28
CA MET A 150 -21.02 -3.71 -1.39
C MET A 150 -22.24 -4.14 -2.21
N LYS A 151 -22.04 -4.83 -3.34
CA LYS A 151 -23.13 -5.43 -4.13
C LYS A 151 -23.98 -6.40 -3.30
N ALA A 152 -23.36 -7.27 -2.50
CA ALA A 152 -24.07 -8.19 -1.63
C ALA A 152 -24.91 -7.46 -0.57
N THR A 153 -24.36 -6.40 0.02
CA THR A 153 -25.05 -5.58 1.02
C THR A 153 -26.27 -4.87 0.42
N ILE A 154 -26.12 -4.29 -0.78
CA ILE A 154 -27.22 -3.65 -1.51
C ILE A 154 -28.33 -4.66 -1.81
N ALA A 155 -27.99 -5.85 -2.34
CA ALA A 155 -28.96 -6.90 -2.62
C ALA A 155 -29.74 -7.33 -1.35
N SER A 156 -29.06 -7.42 -0.21
CA SER A 156 -29.70 -7.69 1.08
C SER A 156 -30.64 -6.55 1.49
N ALA A 157 -30.22 -5.29 1.36
CA ALA A 157 -31.02 -4.12 1.68
C ALA A 157 -32.28 -4.02 0.80
N GLU A 158 -32.18 -4.34 -0.49
CA GLU A 158 -33.33 -4.44 -1.39
C GLU A 158 -34.33 -5.50 -0.92
N GLY A 159 -33.83 -6.66 -0.47
CA GLY A 159 -34.64 -7.72 0.12
C GLY A 159 -35.42 -7.25 1.35
N VAL A 160 -34.75 -6.54 2.27
CA VAL A 160 -35.37 -5.92 3.43
C VAL A 160 -36.42 -4.89 3.01
N GLY A 161 -36.10 -4.03 2.05
CA GLY A 161 -37.02 -3.04 1.51
C GLY A 161 -38.29 -3.68 0.93
N ARG A 162 -38.15 -4.78 0.17
CA ARG A 162 -39.31 -5.55 -0.34
C ARG A 162 -40.17 -6.12 0.79
N ASN A 163 -39.56 -6.65 1.85
CA ASN A 163 -40.29 -7.16 3.01
C ASN A 163 -41.08 -6.05 3.72
N ILE A 164 -40.47 -4.87 3.92
CA ILE A 164 -41.15 -3.70 4.51
C ILE A 164 -42.37 -3.31 3.66
N LYS A 165 -42.22 -3.29 2.32
CA LYS A 165 -43.32 -3.00 1.39
C LYS A 165 -44.48 -3.99 1.52
N PHE A 166 -44.20 -5.28 1.73
CA PHE A 166 -45.24 -6.28 1.96
C PHE A 166 -45.90 -6.15 3.33
N ILE A 167 -45.14 -5.87 4.38
CA ILE A 167 -45.67 -5.63 5.73
C ILE A 167 -46.61 -4.42 5.71
N SER A 168 -46.19 -3.32 5.08
CA SER A 168 -47.02 -2.11 5.01
C SER A 168 -48.28 -2.33 4.17
N PHE A 169 -48.18 -3.09 3.07
CA PHE A 169 -49.35 -3.48 2.29
C PHE A 169 -50.36 -4.31 3.10
N ASN A 170 -49.89 -5.32 3.86
CA ASN A 170 -50.76 -6.12 4.72
C ASN A 170 -51.40 -5.27 5.83
N ALA A 171 -50.65 -4.33 6.40
CA ALA A 171 -51.18 -3.38 7.38
C ALA A 171 -52.25 -2.46 6.78
N SER A 172 -52.10 -1.99 5.54
CA SER A 172 -53.14 -1.24 4.82
C SER A 172 -54.42 -2.05 4.62
N ILE A 173 -54.30 -3.34 4.26
CA ILE A 173 -55.45 -4.24 4.11
C ILE A 173 -56.19 -4.40 5.44
N GLU A 174 -55.48 -4.69 6.53
CA GLU A 174 -56.11 -4.91 7.83
C GLU A 174 -56.71 -3.61 8.39
N ALA A 175 -56.08 -2.46 8.14
CA ALA A 175 -56.64 -1.15 8.46
C ALA A 175 -57.97 -0.90 7.71
N ALA A 176 -58.06 -1.27 6.43
CA ALA A 176 -59.31 -1.17 5.66
C ALA A 176 -60.40 -2.13 6.20
N ARG A 177 -60.00 -3.32 6.65
CA ARG A 177 -60.91 -4.34 7.20
C ARG A 177 -61.57 -3.90 8.51
N ILE A 178 -60.83 -3.20 9.38
CA ILE A 178 -61.32 -2.67 10.66
C ILE A 178 -62.20 -1.42 10.46
N GLY A 179 -62.24 -0.86 9.24
CA GLY A 179 -63.11 0.25 8.87
C GLY A 179 -62.71 1.57 9.54
N GLU A 180 -63.67 2.27 10.14
CA GLU A 180 -63.45 3.59 10.74
C GLU A 180 -62.35 3.61 11.81
N MET A 181 -62.26 2.55 12.64
CA MET A 181 -61.22 2.45 13.69
C MET A 181 -59.80 2.24 13.12
N GLY A 182 -59.67 1.82 11.85
CA GLY A 182 -58.40 1.57 11.20
C GLY A 182 -57.80 2.76 10.45
N LYS A 183 -58.51 3.91 10.34
CA LYS A 183 -58.07 5.05 9.52
C LYS A 183 -56.67 5.58 9.84
N GLY A 184 -56.31 5.66 11.13
CA GLY A 184 -54.97 6.09 11.54
C GLY A 184 -53.86 5.11 11.11
N PHE A 185 -54.14 3.80 11.21
CA PHE A 185 -53.21 2.75 10.75
C PHE A 185 -53.05 2.75 9.23
N ALA A 186 -54.12 3.06 8.47
CA ALA A 186 -54.05 3.15 7.02
C ALA A 186 -53.09 4.26 6.54
N VAL A 187 -53.08 5.42 7.24
CA VAL A 187 -52.16 6.52 6.94
C VAL A 187 -50.71 6.10 7.20
N ILE A 188 -50.43 5.50 8.36
CA ILE A 188 -49.08 5.03 8.72
C ILE A 188 -48.57 3.99 7.72
N ALA A 189 -49.42 3.02 7.36
CA ALA A 189 -49.07 1.98 6.40
C ALA A 189 -48.75 2.55 5.00
N THR A 190 -49.46 3.61 4.59
CA THR A 190 -49.19 4.31 3.33
C THR A 190 -47.84 5.03 3.38
N GLU A 191 -47.55 5.76 4.45
CA GLU A 191 -46.26 6.45 4.63
C GLU A 191 -45.07 5.47 4.62
N ILE A 192 -45.21 4.32 5.32
CA ILE A 192 -44.18 3.27 5.31
C ILE A 192 -43.98 2.70 3.89
N ARG A 193 -45.05 2.53 3.11
CA ARG A 193 -44.98 2.05 1.73
C ARG A 193 -44.24 3.04 0.83
N GLU A 194 -44.54 4.32 0.95
CA GLU A 194 -43.86 5.38 0.19
C GLU A 194 -42.38 5.47 0.56
N LEU A 195 -42.07 5.42 1.85
CA LEU A 195 -40.69 5.45 2.34
C LEU A 195 -39.89 4.24 1.85
N SER A 196 -40.47 3.04 1.91
CA SER A 196 -39.88 1.81 1.37
C SER A 196 -39.61 1.91 -0.13
N GLY A 197 -40.54 2.53 -0.89
CA GLY A 197 -40.35 2.80 -2.32
C GLY A 197 -39.18 3.76 -2.59
N LYS A 198 -39.09 4.86 -1.83
CA LYS A 198 -37.97 5.81 -1.91
C LYS A 198 -36.64 5.13 -1.58
N THR A 199 -36.59 4.28 -0.55
CA THR A 199 -35.39 3.51 -0.18
C THR A 199 -34.97 2.55 -1.31
N GLN A 200 -35.91 1.85 -1.94
CA GLN A 200 -35.60 0.98 -3.09
C GLN A 200 -34.97 1.76 -4.24
N HIS A 201 -35.52 2.93 -4.56
CA HIS A 201 -34.98 3.77 -5.62
C HIS A 201 -33.55 4.24 -5.35
N LEU A 202 -33.25 4.66 -4.11
CA LEU A 202 -31.89 5.03 -3.71
C LEU A 202 -30.91 3.85 -3.81
N LEU A 203 -31.35 2.64 -3.46
CA LEU A 203 -30.52 1.43 -3.60
C LEU A 203 -30.23 1.11 -5.08
N GLU A 204 -31.20 1.31 -5.97
CA GLU A 204 -31.02 1.16 -7.42
C GLU A 204 -30.01 2.18 -7.97
N GLU A 205 -30.08 3.44 -7.53
CA GLU A 205 -29.11 4.48 -7.91
C GLU A 205 -27.69 4.12 -7.45
N ILE A 206 -27.53 3.70 -6.19
CA ILE A 206 -26.23 3.26 -5.65
C ILE A 206 -25.71 2.04 -6.42
N SER A 207 -26.58 1.08 -6.75
CA SER A 207 -26.19 -0.06 -7.60
C SER A 207 -25.78 0.38 -9.01
N GLY A 208 -26.35 1.47 -9.53
CA GLY A 208 -25.97 2.06 -10.81
C GLY A 208 -24.54 2.57 -10.81
N TYR A 209 -24.11 3.23 -9.73
CA TYR A 209 -22.74 3.73 -9.57
C TYR A 209 -21.68 2.62 -9.50
N LEU A 210 -22.08 1.36 -9.24
CA LEU A 210 -21.18 0.20 -9.17
C LEU A 210 -21.04 -0.58 -10.48
N LYS A 211 -21.75 -0.17 -11.54
CA LYS A 211 -21.71 -0.84 -12.86
C LYS A 211 -20.81 -0.11 -13.86
N HIS A 212 -20.14 0.96 -13.45
CA HIS A 212 -19.27 1.80 -14.26
C HIS A 212 -17.92 1.94 -13.58
#